data_AF-A0A539CW32-F1
#
_entry.id   AF-A0A539CW32-F1
#
_cell.length_a   1.000
_cell.length_b   1.000
_cell.length_c   1.000
_cell.angle_alpha   90.00
_cell.angle_beta   90.00
_cell.angle_gamma   90.00
#
_symmetry.space_group_name_H-M   'P 1'
#
loop_
_entity.id
_entity.type
_entity.pdbx_description
1 polymer ?
#
loop_
_entity_poly.entity_id
_entity_poly.type
_entity_poly.pdbx_seq_one_letter_code
_entity_poly.pdbx_strand_id
1 'polypeptide(L)'
;MSNENETRRREIKARLECAEKTLAATRSSADGHSRAIRLHLEREIHARNKDLALLDVQLAGSGSPPCMPGQETIAEAAAGQNPVSCRSQSPPKTEPESQDQNLG
;
A
#
# COMPACT_ATOMS: atom_id res chain seq x y z
N MET A 1 -21.29 -0.06 -1.98
CA MET A 1 -20.15 -0.41 -1.10
C MET A 1 -19.96 -1.93 -0.96
N SER A 2 -20.96 -2.74 -0.56
CA SER A 2 -20.73 -4.19 -0.33
C SER A 2 -20.30 -5.00 -1.56
N ASN A 3 -20.85 -4.75 -2.75
CA ASN A 3 -20.54 -5.55 -3.94
C ASN A 3 -19.10 -5.33 -4.46
N GLU A 4 -18.54 -4.13 -4.31
CA GLU A 4 -17.18 -3.82 -4.72
C GLU A 4 -16.14 -4.51 -3.81
N ASN A 5 -16.37 -4.46 -2.50
CA ASN A 5 -15.52 -5.15 -1.53
C ASN A 5 -15.59 -6.67 -1.69
N GLU A 6 -16.77 -7.22 -1.98
CA GLU A 6 -16.94 -8.64 -2.26
C GLU A 6 -16.23 -9.07 -3.54
N THR A 7 -16.35 -8.27 -4.61
CA THR A 7 -15.68 -8.52 -5.89
C THR A 7 -14.16 -8.50 -5.71
N ARG A 8 -13.63 -7.46 -5.04
CA ARG A 8 -12.20 -7.33 -4.73
C ARG A 8 -11.70 -8.50 -3.87
N ARG A 9 -12.49 -8.96 -2.90
CA ARG A 9 -12.17 -10.12 -2.06
C ARG A 9 -12.09 -11.41 -2.87
N ARG A 10 -13.02 -11.64 -3.81
CA ARG A 10 -12.97 -12.81 -4.72
C ARG A 10 -11.74 -12.75 -5.63
N GLU A 11 -11.43 -11.59 -6.19
CA GLU A 11 -10.26 -11.39 -7.04
C GLU A 11 -8.94 -11.67 -6.31
N ILE A 12 -8.80 -11.17 -5.08
CA ILE A 12 -7.59 -11.42 -4.27
C ILE A 12 -7.46 -12.91 -3.95
N LYS A 13 -8.56 -13.60 -3.61
CA LYS A 13 -8.55 -15.04 -3.38
C LYS A 13 -8.15 -15.83 -4.62
N ALA A 14 -8.68 -15.49 -5.79
CA ALA A 14 -8.33 -16.17 -7.04
C ALA A 14 -6.83 -16.01 -7.38
N ARG A 15 -6.28 -14.81 -7.15
CA ARG A 15 -4.84 -14.56 -7.34
C ARG A 15 -3.98 -15.32 -6.34
N LEU A 16 -4.43 -15.40 -5.08
CA LEU A 16 -3.75 -16.15 -4.03
C LEU A 16 -3.72 -17.65 -4.36
N GLU A 17 -4.84 -18.23 -4.75
CA GLU A 17 -4.94 -19.63 -5.17
C GLU A 17 -4.01 -19.92 -6.37
N CYS A 18 -3.96 -19.01 -7.34
CA CYS A 18 -3.05 -19.13 -8.48
C CYS A 18 -1.59 -19.16 -8.03
N ALA A 19 -1.18 -18.20 -7.20
CA ALA A 19 0.19 -18.10 -6.69
C ALA A 19 0.59 -19.33 -5.85
N GLU A 20 -0.33 -19.85 -5.03
CA GLU A 20 -0.12 -21.08 -4.24
C GLU A 20 0.04 -22.31 -5.14
N LYS A 21 -0.80 -22.46 -6.17
CA LYS A 21 -0.68 -23.54 -7.17
C LYS A 21 0.66 -23.46 -7.91
N THR A 22 1.06 -22.27 -8.34
CA THR A 22 2.36 -22.08 -8.99
C THR A 22 3.51 -22.39 -8.04
N LEU A 23 3.44 -21.95 -6.77
CA LEU A 23 4.46 -22.26 -5.78
C LEU A 23 4.56 -23.76 -5.53
N ALA A 24 3.44 -24.48 -5.41
CA ALA A 24 3.41 -25.92 -5.28
C ALA A 24 4.04 -26.61 -6.49
N ALA A 25 3.72 -26.17 -7.71
CA ALA A 25 4.33 -26.67 -8.94
C ALA A 25 5.85 -26.45 -8.95
N THR A 26 6.32 -25.27 -8.51
CA THR A 26 7.77 -24.97 -8.44
C THR A 26 8.54 -25.81 -7.42
N ARG A 27 7.84 -26.37 -6.43
CA ARG A 27 8.44 -27.26 -5.43
C ARG A 27 8.48 -28.71 -5.92
N SER A 28 7.53 -29.09 -6.76
CA SER A 28 7.42 -30.44 -7.33
C SER A 28 8.26 -30.64 -8.59
N SER A 29 8.65 -29.56 -9.29
CA SER A 29 9.48 -29.65 -10.48
C SER A 29 10.93 -30.03 -10.09
N ALA A 30 11.38 -31.20 -10.56
CA ALA A 30 12.78 -31.64 -10.42
C ALA A 30 13.78 -30.69 -11.13
N ASP A 31 13.29 -29.90 -12.09
CA ASP A 31 14.04 -28.88 -12.82
C ASP A 31 14.15 -27.58 -12.02
N GLY A 32 15.00 -27.59 -10.99
CA GLY A 32 15.56 -26.44 -10.27
C GLY A 32 14.98 -25.06 -10.60
N HIS A 33 13.71 -24.82 -10.27
CA HIS A 33 13.12 -23.50 -10.50
C HIS A 33 13.88 -22.46 -9.66
N SER A 34 14.18 -21.32 -10.29
CA SER A 34 15.05 -20.31 -9.70
C SER A 34 14.54 -19.93 -8.31
N ARG A 35 15.43 -19.94 -7.32
CA ARG A 35 15.13 -19.51 -5.93
C ARG A 35 14.45 -18.14 -5.89
N ALA A 36 14.73 -17.29 -6.88
CA ALA A 36 14.08 -16.00 -7.06
C ALA A 36 12.57 -16.11 -7.33
N ILE A 37 12.12 -17.07 -8.14
CA ILE A 37 10.71 -17.29 -8.46
C ILE A 37 9.94 -17.73 -7.21
N ARG A 38 10.49 -18.67 -6.44
CA ARG A 38 9.87 -19.12 -5.18
C ARG A 38 9.75 -17.97 -4.19
N LEU A 39 10.83 -17.21 -4.00
CA LEU A 39 10.84 -16.05 -3.11
C LEU A 39 9.84 -14.97 -3.55
N HIS A 40 9.71 -14.75 -4.86
CA HIS A 40 8.73 -13.81 -5.41
C HIS A 40 7.29 -14.26 -5.09
N LEU A 41 6.96 -15.53 -5.35
CA LEU A 41 5.64 -16.09 -5.07
C LEU A 41 5.31 -16.06 -3.58
N GLU A 42 6.25 -16.38 -2.70
CA GLU A 42 6.07 -16.31 -1.25
C GLU A 42 5.76 -14.88 -0.78
N ARG A 43 6.47 -13.88 -1.33
CA ARG A 43 6.20 -12.45 -1.06
C ARG A 43 4.83 -12.04 -1.58
N GLU A 44 4.45 -12.50 -2.77
CA GLU A 44 3.15 -12.20 -3.37
C GLU A 44 2.01 -12.77 -2.52
N ILE A 45 2.08 -14.05 -2.12
CA ILE A 45 1.10 -14.69 -1.24
C ILE A 45 0.98 -13.91 0.07
N HIS A 46 2.10 -13.54 0.68
CA HIS A 46 2.08 -12.77 1.92
C HIS A 46 1.45 -11.38 1.75
N ALA A 47 1.73 -10.67 0.65
CA ALA A 47 1.11 -9.39 0.36
C ALA A 47 -0.41 -9.53 0.17
N ARG A 48 -0.86 -10.54 -0.58
CA ARG A 48 -2.31 -10.78 -0.79
C ARG A 48 -3.05 -11.19 0.47
N ASN A 49 -2.42 -11.97 1.33
CA ASN A 49 -2.98 -12.29 2.66
C ASN A 49 -3.17 -11.03 3.51
N LYS A 50 -2.22 -10.08 3.47
CA LYS A 50 -2.38 -8.78 4.13
C LYS A 50 -3.53 -7.97 3.54
N ASP A 51 -3.64 -7.92 2.20
CA ASP A 51 -4.76 -7.23 1.53
C ASP A 51 -6.11 -7.81 1.95
N LEU A 52 -6.22 -9.14 2.05
CA LEU A 52 -7.43 -9.81 2.55
C LEU A 52 -7.74 -9.45 4.00
N ALA A 53 -6.74 -9.51 4.88
CA ALA A 53 -6.92 -9.14 6.28
C ALA A 53 -7.38 -7.68 6.44
N LEU A 54 -6.82 -6.75 5.65
CA LEU A 54 -7.24 -5.35 5.66
C LEU A 54 -8.67 -5.16 5.16
N LEU A 55 -9.10 -5.91 4.14
CA LEU A 55 -10.48 -5.88 3.67
C LEU A 55 -11.44 -6.47 4.70
N ASP A 56 -11.07 -7.58 5.33
CA ASP A 56 -11.89 -8.22 6.36
C ASP A 56 -12.03 -7.30 7.60
N VAL A 57 -10.98 -6.57 8.00
CA VAL A 57 -11.04 -5.56 9.07
C VAL A 57 -11.92 -4.36 8.68
N GLN A 58 -11.83 -3.86 7.44
CA GLN A 58 -12.69 -2.78 6.96
C GLN A 58 -14.17 -3.20 6.91
N LEU A 59 -14.44 -4.45 6.54
CA LEU A 59 -15.79 -5.01 6.57
C LEU A 59 -16.30 -5.12 8.01
N ALA A 60 -15.47 -5.61 8.94
CA ALA A 60 -15.82 -5.76 10.35
C ALA A 60 -16.00 -4.40 11.07
N GLY A 61 -15.16 -3.42 10.78
CA GLY A 61 -15.23 -2.06 11.34
C GLY A 61 -16.39 -1.21 10.80
N SER A 62 -17.10 -1.69 9.78
CA SER A 62 -18.35 -1.06 9.33
C SER A 62 -19.57 -1.38 10.23
N GLY A 63 -19.39 -2.26 11.23
CA GLY A 63 -20.35 -2.56 12.28
C GLY A 63 -19.81 -2.20 13.66
N SER A 64 -20.31 -1.09 14.22
CA SER A 64 -20.07 -0.53 15.55
C SER A 64 -18.82 0.34 15.75
N PRO A 65 -18.99 1.62 16.13
CA PRO A 65 -17.89 2.39 16.70
C PRO A 65 -17.45 1.75 18.02
N PRO A 66 -16.15 1.85 18.41
CA PRO A 66 -15.74 1.51 19.76
C PRO A 66 -16.55 2.37 20.73
N CYS A 67 -17.30 1.68 21.59
CA CYS A 67 -18.00 2.24 22.74
C CYS A 67 -16.98 3.06 23.55
N MET A 68 -17.17 4.38 23.64
CA MET A 68 -16.40 5.25 24.51
C MET A 68 -16.68 4.88 25.98
N PRO A 69 -15.68 4.51 26.80
CA PRO A 69 -15.73 4.78 28.23
C PRO A 69 -15.12 6.15 28.48
N GLY A 70 -15.82 6.98 29.25
CA GLY A 70 -15.58 8.41 29.36
C GLY A 70 -14.38 8.83 30.21
N GLN A 71 -14.14 10.15 30.13
CA GLN A 71 -13.43 11.04 31.08
C GLN A 71 -11.93 10.73 31.22
N GLU A 72 -11.01 11.70 31.17
CA GLU A 72 -10.97 12.86 32.06
C GLU A 72 -10.48 14.13 31.36
N THR A 73 -11.17 15.22 31.68
CA THR A 73 -10.79 16.60 31.37
C THR A 73 -9.48 16.94 32.07
N ILE A 74 -8.45 17.31 31.33
CA ILE A 74 -7.33 18.08 31.86
C ILE A 74 -7.31 19.41 31.10
N ALA A 75 -7.97 20.40 31.68
CA ALA A 75 -7.74 21.78 31.33
C ALA A 75 -6.57 22.25 32.20
N GLU A 76 -5.41 22.49 31.61
CA GLU A 76 -4.54 23.53 32.13
C GLU A 76 -3.77 24.22 31.01
N ALA A 77 -3.92 25.53 31.01
CA ALA A 77 -3.39 26.45 30.03
C ALA A 77 -1.88 26.63 30.19
N ALA A 78 -1.15 26.61 29.08
CA ALA A 78 0.08 27.36 28.97
C ALA A 78 0.14 28.00 27.59
N ALA A 79 -0.05 29.32 27.58
CA ALA A 79 0.11 30.19 26.44
C ALA A 79 1.54 30.08 25.87
N GLY A 80 1.65 29.94 24.55
CA GLY A 80 2.93 29.91 23.84
C GLY A 80 2.74 30.22 22.36
N GLN A 81 2.80 31.50 22.03
CA GLN A 81 2.64 32.09 20.70
C GLN A 81 3.70 31.61 19.70
N ASN A 82 3.31 31.10 18.53
CA ASN A 82 3.47 31.75 17.22
C ASN A 82 3.30 30.76 16.05
N PRO A 83 2.38 31.02 15.09
CA PRO A 83 2.37 30.35 13.80
C PRO A 83 3.27 31.13 12.82
N VAL A 84 4.37 30.52 12.35
CA VAL A 84 5.12 31.09 11.23
C VAL A 84 4.36 30.79 9.94
N SER A 85 3.50 31.73 9.58
CA SER A 85 2.97 31.91 8.24
C SER A 85 4.07 32.57 7.39
N CYS A 86 4.57 31.89 6.38
CA CYS A 86 5.18 32.52 5.20
C CYS A 86 4.90 31.64 3.97
N ARG A 87 4.01 32.16 3.14
CA ARG A 87 3.58 31.69 1.83
C ARG A 87 4.44 32.40 0.78
N SER A 88 5.06 31.66 -0.15
CA SER A 88 5.52 32.12 -1.49
C SER A 88 5.86 30.87 -2.33
N GLN A 89 4.96 30.40 -3.19
CA GLN A 89 4.87 30.70 -4.64
C GLN A 89 6.09 30.24 -5.48
N SER A 90 5.84 29.26 -6.36
CA SER A 90 6.71 28.73 -7.43
C SER A 90 7.01 29.76 -8.54
N PRO A 91 8.00 29.52 -9.43
CA PRO A 91 7.70 28.81 -10.68
C PRO A 91 8.83 27.88 -11.20
N PRO A 92 8.56 27.03 -12.22
CA PRO A 92 9.56 26.27 -12.96
C PRO A 92 10.14 27.09 -14.13
N LYS A 93 11.37 26.78 -14.55
CA LYS A 93 11.93 26.80 -15.92
C LYS A 93 13.43 27.08 -15.90
N THR A 94 14.24 26.16 -16.41
CA THR A 94 15.30 26.50 -17.38
C THR A 94 15.70 25.23 -18.16
N GLU A 95 15.11 25.04 -19.33
CA GLU A 95 15.87 24.70 -20.54
C GLU A 95 15.88 25.99 -21.37
N PRO A 96 17.02 26.36 -21.97
CA PRO A 96 17.28 25.91 -23.35
C PRO A 96 18.75 25.60 -23.68
N GLU A 97 18.91 24.65 -24.61
CA GLU A 97 19.75 24.70 -25.81
C GLU A 97 21.21 25.18 -25.72
N SER A 98 22.15 24.28 -26.04
CA SER A 98 23.42 24.67 -26.67
C SER A 98 23.70 23.71 -27.82
N GLN A 99 23.34 24.16 -29.01
CA GLN A 99 24.01 23.78 -30.24
C GLN A 99 25.44 24.31 -30.17
N ASP A 100 26.43 23.45 -30.40
CA ASP A 100 27.64 23.91 -31.05
C ASP A 100 28.16 22.84 -32.01
N GLN A 101 28.61 23.35 -33.14
CA GLN A 101 28.93 22.66 -34.37
C GLN A 101 30.36 22.16 -34.28
N ASN A 102 30.66 20.98 -34.83
CA ASN A 102 31.96 20.84 -35.49
C ASN A 102 31.93 19.83 -36.62
N LEU A 103 32.27 20.36 -37.79
CA LEU A 103 32.54 19.67 -39.04
C LEU A 103 33.79 18.82 -38.90
N GLY A 104 33.74 17.61 -39.45
CA GLY A 104 34.88 16.73 -39.71
C GLY A 104 34.43 15.59 -40.61
#